data_AF-A0A925BU90-F1
#
_entry.id   AF-A0A925BU90-F1
#
_cell.length_a   1.000
_cell.length_b   1.000
_cell.length_c   1.000
_cell.angle_alpha   90.00
_cell.angle_beta   90.00
_cell.angle_gamma   90.00
#
_symmetry.space_group_name_H-M   'P 1'
#
loop_
_entity.id
_entity.type
_entity.pdbx_description
1 polymer ?
#
loop_
_entity_poly.entity_id
_entity_poly.type
_entity_poly.pdbx_seq_one_letter_code
_entity_poly.pdbx_strand_id
1 'polypeptide(L)' 'MTVYIYLHGFASGPRSRKAQDLHDRFTALDLTLHIPDLNQNDFTHLTLTRQIQQVCAEMPV' A
#
# COMPACT_ATOMS: atom_id res chain seq x y z
N MET A 1 13.97 2.92 -12.93
CA MET A 1 12.50 3.02 -12.95
C MET A 1 12.04 3.28 -11.53
N THR A 2 11.18 4.27 -11.29
CA THR A 2 10.74 4.63 -9.93
C THR A 2 9.39 3.99 -9.65
N VAL A 3 9.24 3.38 -8.47
CA VAL A 3 7.97 2.78 -8.01
C VAL A 3 7.53 3.51 -6.75
N TYR A 4 6.26 3.90 -6.70
CA TYR A 4 5.65 4.57 -5.57
C TYR A 4 4.68 3.63 -4.87
N ILE A 5 4.84 3.46 -3.56
CA ILE A 5 4.01 2.58 -2.73
C ILE A 5 3.51 3.37 -1.53
N TYR A 6 2.19 3.38 -1.31
CA TYR A 6 1.58 3.94 -0.11
C TYR A 6 1.20 2.83 0.88
N LEU A 7 1.83 2.86 2.05
CA LEU A 7 1.54 1.93 3.14
C LEU A 7 0.50 2.56 4.07
N HIS A 8 -0.71 1.99 4.08
CA HIS A 8 -1.81 2.50 4.90
C HIS A 8 -1.57 2.24 6.39
N GLY A 9 -2.20 3.04 7.26
CA GLY A 9 -2.13 2.86 8.71
C GLY A 9 -2.92 1.64 9.21
N PHE A 10 -2.74 1.30 10.49
CA PHE A 10 -3.43 0.19 11.16
C PHE A 10 -4.94 0.16 10.88
N ALA A 11 -5.46 -1.01 10.46
CA ALA A 11 -6.88 -1.28 10.14
C ALA A 11 -7.51 -0.41 9.02
N SER A 12 -6.79 0.52 8.41
CA SER A 12 -7.39 1.51 7.49
C SER A 12 -7.62 1.00 6.07
N GLY A 13 -6.71 0.16 5.55
CA GLY A 13 -6.85 -0.47 4.24
C GLY A 13 -6.64 0.47 3.05
N PRO A 14 -6.64 -0.10 1.82
CA PRO A 14 -6.41 0.64 0.57
C PRO A 14 -7.54 1.62 0.24
N ARG A 15 -8.75 1.41 0.78
CA ARG A 15 -9.91 2.28 0.58
C ARG A 15 -10.00 3.44 1.59
N SER A 16 -9.00 3.60 2.47
CA SER A 16 -8.99 4.73 3.40
C SER A 16 -8.96 6.05 2.63
N ARG A 17 -9.55 7.11 3.22
CA ARG A 17 -9.61 8.42 2.55
C ARG A 17 -8.23 8.95 2.14
N LYS A 18 -7.22 8.80 3.02
CA LYS A 18 -5.83 9.20 2.71
C LYS A 18 -5.23 8.44 1.53
N ALA A 19 -5.53 7.14 1.42
CA ALA A 19 -5.07 6.31 0.31
C ALA A 19 -5.66 6.78 -1.02
N GLN A 20 -6.98 7.00 -1.06
CA GLN A 20 -7.68 7.45 -2.25
C GLN A 20 -7.27 8.89 -2.64
N ASP A 21 -7.19 9.80 -1.66
CA ASP A 21 -6.75 11.19 -1.89
C ASP A 21 -5.32 11.26 -2.48
N LEU A 22 -4.42 10.35 -2.06
CA LEU A 22 -3.07 10.25 -2.64
C LEU A 22 -3.10 9.60 -4.03
N HIS A 23 -3.86 8.52 -4.20
CA HIS A 23 -4.03 7.86 -5.49
C HIS A 23 -4.46 8.88 -6.57
N ASP A 24 -5.52 9.64 -6.31
CA ASP A 24 -6.09 10.60 -7.26
C ASP A 24 -5.06 11.68 -7.66
N ARG A 25 -4.24 12.14 -6.71
CA ARG A 25 -3.17 13.12 -6.97
C ARG A 25 -2.03 12.54 -7.81
N PHE A 26 -1.68 11.27 -7.59
CA PHE A 26 -0.66 10.58 -8.40
C PHE A 26 -1.17 10.32 -9.82
N THR A 27 -2.41 9.85 -9.96
CA THR A 27 -3.06 9.66 -11.26
C THR A 27 -3.15 10.96 -12.05
N ALA A 28 -3.45 12.09 -11.41
CA ALA A 28 -3.46 13.41 -12.06
C ALA A 28 -2.09 13.87 -12.59
N LEU A 29 -1.00 13.22 -12.17
CA LEU A 29 0.37 13.47 -12.64
C LEU A 29 0.87 12.37 -13.60
N ASP A 30 -0.02 11.49 -14.08
CA ASP A 30 0.32 10.29 -14.84
C ASP A 30 1.32 9.37 -14.11
N LEU A 31 1.29 9.36 -12.78
CA LEU A 31 2.09 8.50 -11.93
C LEU A 31 1.24 7.38 -11.33
N THR A 32 1.77 6.16 -11.38
CA THR A 32 1.16 5.00 -10.70
C THR A 32 1.54 4.97 -9.23
N LEU A 33 0.54 4.91 -8.34
CA LEU A 33 0.71 4.68 -6.91
C LEU A 33 0.16 3.31 -6.53
N HIS A 34 1.03 2.41 -6.06
CA HIS A 34 0.62 1.10 -5.55
C HIS A 34 0.14 1.22 -4.11
N ILE A 35 -0.99 0.59 -3.80
CA ILE A 35 -1.62 0.64 -2.48
C ILE A 35 -1.95 -0.79 -2.05
N PRO A 36 -0.95 -1.55 -1.56
CA PRO A 36 -1.17 -2.90 -1.09
C PRO A 36 -2.13 -2.92 0.11
N ASP A 37 -2.99 -3.92 0.16
CA ASP A 37 -3.75 -4.22 1.37
C ASP A 37 -2.82 -4.94 2.36
N LEU A 38 -2.41 -4.26 3.42
CA LEU A 38 -1.57 -4.82 4.49
C LEU A 38 -2.38 -5.53 5.56
N ASN A 39 -3.71 -5.41 5.57
CA ASN A 39 -4.58 -6.10 6.53
C ASN A 39 -4.86 -7.53 6.08
N GLN A 40 -5.13 -7.72 4.78
CA GLN A 40 -5.49 -9.01 4.19
C GLN A 40 -6.64 -9.71 4.97
N ASN A 41 -6.88 -11.01 4.71
CA ASN A 41 -7.98 -11.76 5.34
C ASN A 41 -7.70 -12.22 6.79
N ASP A 42 -6.56 -11.87 7.38
CA ASP A 42 -6.17 -12.27 8.73
C ASP A 42 -5.49 -11.12 9.47
N PHE A 43 -6.31 -10.14 9.84
CA PHE A 43 -5.87 -8.96 10.56
C PHE A 43 -5.45 -9.27 12.01
N THR A 44 -6.07 -10.27 12.64
CA THR A 44 -5.82 -10.63 14.04
C THR A 44 -4.43 -11.21 14.29
N HIS A 45 -3.82 -11.82 13.27
CA HIS A 45 -2.45 -12.34 13.33
C HIS A 45 -1.47 -11.49 12.52
N LEU A 46 -1.78 -10.21 12.31
CA LEU A 46 -0.94 -9.31 11.54
C LEU A 46 0.40 -9.07 12.24
N THR A 47 1.50 -9.29 11.52
CA THR A 47 2.87 -9.03 12.01
C THR A 47 3.59 -8.06 11.08
N LEU A 48 4.52 -7.26 11.64
CA LEU A 48 5.37 -6.37 10.85
C LEU A 48 6.24 -7.16 9.86
N THR A 49 6.74 -8.34 10.23
CA THR A 49 7.56 -9.19 9.35
C THR A 49 6.80 -9.58 8.08
N ARG A 50 5.53 -9.98 8.21
CA ARG A 50 4.68 -10.30 7.06
C ARG A 50 4.48 -9.07 6.16
N GLN A 51 4.20 -7.91 6.75
CA GLN A 51 4.03 -6.66 6.00
C GLN A 51 5.30 -6.28 5.24
N ILE A 52 6.47 -6.41 5.86
CA ILE A 52 7.76 -6.16 5.22
C ILE A 52 7.98 -7.13 4.04
N GLN A 53 7.75 -8.43 4.25
CA GLN A 53 7.89 -9.43 3.19
C GLN A 53 6.96 -9.15 2.01
N GLN A 54 5.70 -8.76 2.28
CA GLN A 54 4.74 -8.38 1.26
C GLN A 54 5.24 -7.18 0.43
N VAL A 55 5.71 -6.11 1.08
CA VAL A 55 6.20 -4.92 0.38
C VAL A 55 7.47 -5.23 -0.41
N CYS A 56 8.40 -6.01 0.14
CA CYS A 56 9.62 -6.41 -0.57
C CYS A 56 9.31 -7.19 -1.85
N ALA A 57 8.24 -8.01 -1.86
CA ALA A 57 7.83 -8.76 -3.04
C ALA A 57 7.26 -7.88 -4.17
N GLU A 58 6.82 -6.65 -3.86
CA GLU A 58 6.33 -5.68 -4.84
C GLU A 58 7.43 -4.76 -5.38
N MET A 59 8.63 -4.82 -4.81
CA MET A 59 9.76 -4.01 -5.28
C MET A 59 10.32 -4.57 -6.60
N PRO A 60 10.68 -3.69 -7.55
CA PRO A 60 11.36 -4.11 -8.77
C PRO A 60 12.72 -4.73 -8.45
N VAL A 61 13.12 -5.73 -9.25
CA VAL A 61 14.43 -6.42 -9.19
C VAL A 61 15.53 -5.56 -9.79
#